data_AF-A0A976PDA8-F1
#
_entry.id   AF-A0A976PDA8-F1
#
_cell.length_a   1.000
_cell.length_b   1.000
_cell.length_c   1.000
_cell.angle_alpha   90.00
_cell.angle_beta   90.00
_cell.angle_gamma   90.00
#
_symmetry.space_group_name_H-M   'P 1'
#
loop_
_entity.id
_entity.type
_entity.pdbx_description
1 polymer ?
#
loop_
_entity_poly.entity_id
_entity_poly.type
_entity_poly.pdbx_seq_one_letter_code
_entity_poly.pdbx_strand_id
1 'polypeptide(L)' 'MASLYLLIPVSLIFCALAVWLYFWAVNSGQYDDLEGEADRILFEESDVQPENNEGEETIPNSETDKKGDAS' A
#
# COMPACT_ATOMS: atom_id res chain seq x y z
N MET A 1 25.54 32.64 -31.21
CA MET A 1 25.52 33.42 -29.94
C MET A 1 24.10 33.74 -29.43
N ALA A 2 23.04 33.71 -30.24
CA ALA A 2 21.68 34.04 -29.79
C ALA A 2 21.01 32.96 -28.91
N SER A 3 21.35 31.68 -29.09
CA SER A 3 20.66 30.56 -28.44
C SER A 3 20.77 30.57 -26.91
N LEU A 4 21.90 31.04 -26.37
CA LEU A 4 22.11 31.13 -24.91
C LEU A 4 21.08 32.04 -24.24
N TYR A 5 20.67 33.13 -24.90
CA TYR A 5 19.66 34.04 -24.38
C TYR A 5 18.25 33.43 -24.33
N LEU A 6 17.99 32.39 -25.14
CA LEU A 6 16.75 31.62 -25.12
C LEU A 6 16.85 30.46 -24.11
N LEU A 7 17.99 29.79 -24.03
CA LEU A 7 18.19 28.65 -23.13
C LEU A 7 18.19 29.03 -21.65
N ILE A 8 18.75 30.18 -21.28
CA ILE A 8 18.78 30.64 -19.87
C ILE A 8 17.38 30.78 -19.26
N PRO A 9 16.43 31.54 -19.85
CA PRO A 9 15.09 31.68 -19.28
C PRO A 9 14.29 30.36 -19.33
N VAL A 10 14.46 29.56 -20.38
CA VAL A 10 13.82 28.23 -20.48
C VAL A 10 14.31 27.32 -19.34
N SER A 11 15.62 27.27 -19.10
CA SER A 11 16.19 26.51 -17.99
C SER A 11 15.67 26.97 -16.63
N LEU A 12 15.53 28.28 -16.41
CA LEU A 12 14.98 28.83 -15.17
C LEU A 12 13.53 28.40 -14.94
N ILE A 13 12.70 28.41 -15.99
CA ILE A 13 11.31 27.93 -15.93
C ILE A 13 11.28 26.44 -15.57
N PHE A 14 12.09 25.62 -16.24
CA PHE A 14 12.17 24.19 -15.92
C PHE A 14 12.63 23.92 -14.49
N CYS A 15 13.61 24.69 -14.01
CA CYS A 15 14.09 24.60 -12.63
C CYS A 15 12.98 24.99 -11.63
N ALA A 16 12.26 26.09 -11.88
CA ALA A 16 11.15 26.53 -11.04
C ALA A 16 10.00 25.49 -11.01
N LEU A 17 9.66 24.90 -12.17
CA LEU A 17 8.67 23.84 -12.27
C LEU A 17 9.10 22.59 -11.49
N ALA A 18 10.36 22.18 -11.59
CA ALA A 18 10.88 21.04 -10.85
C ALA A 18 10.79 21.25 -9.33
N VAL A 19 11.17 22.43 -8.85
CA VAL A 19 11.07 22.79 -7.43
C VAL A 19 9.61 22.83 -6.98
N TRP A 20 8.72 23.41 -7.79
CA TRP A 20 7.29 23.46 -7.48
C TRP A 20 6.66 22.07 -7.38
N LEU A 21 6.95 21.18 -8.34
CA LEU A 21 6.49 19.78 -8.32
C LEU A 21 7.05 19.02 -7.12
N TYR A 22 8.31 19.25 -6.76
CA TYR A 22 8.93 18.65 -5.59
C TYR A 22 8.19 19.02 -4.30
N PHE A 23 7.94 20.32 -4.08
CA PHE A 23 7.18 20.77 -2.90
C PHE A 23 5.74 20.26 -2.90
N TRP A 24 5.09 20.20 -4.07
CA TRP A 24 3.76 19.62 -4.20
C TRP A 24 3.74 18.13 -3.80
N ALA A 25 4.69 17.34 -4.31
CA ALA A 25 4.79 15.92 -3.98
C ALA A 25 5.07 15.66 -2.49
N VAL A 26 5.94 16.48 -1.88
CA VAL A 26 6.21 16.42 -0.43
C VAL A 26 4.96 16.73 0.40
N ASN A 27 4.18 17.74 0.00
CA ASN A 27 2.96 18.12 0.70
C ASN A 27 1.77 17.18 0.41
N SER A 28 1.84 16.35 -0.64
CA SER A 28 0.77 15.43 -1.03
C SER A 28 0.57 14.25 -0.06
N GLY A 29 1.28 14.21 1.08
CA GLY A 29 0.96 13.26 2.16
C GLY A 29 1.26 11.80 1.82
N GLN A 30 2.08 11.52 0.81
CA GLN A 30 2.49 10.17 0.36
C GLN A 30 3.21 9.33 1.45
N TYR A 31 3.39 9.87 2.65
CA TYR A 31 3.98 9.21 3.81
C TYR A 31 2.93 8.67 4.79
N ASP A 32 1.69 9.16 4.75
CA ASP A 32 0.60 8.65 5.62
C ASP A 32 0.26 7.19 5.29
N ASP A 33 0.34 6.79 4.00
CA ASP A 33 0.12 5.40 3.57
C ASP A 33 1.25 4.45 3.99
N LEU A 34 2.45 4.96 4.31
CA LEU A 34 3.56 4.15 4.81
C LEU A 34 3.49 3.92 6.32
N GLU A 35 2.90 4.86 7.07
CA GLU A 35 2.76 4.76 8.53
C GLU A 35 1.74 3.68 8.94
N GLY A 36 0.69 3.47 8.12
CA GLY A 36 -0.27 2.38 8.33
C GLY A 36 0.27 0.97 8.07
N GLU A 37 1.20 0.80 7.12
CA GLU A 37 1.79 -0.52 6.79
C GLU A 37 2.85 -0.94 7.84
N ALA A 38 3.56 0.04 8.42
CA ALA A 38 4.53 -0.20 9.49
C ALA A 38 3.87 -0.71 10.79
N ASP A 39 2.66 -0.22 11.09
CA ASP A 39 1.88 -0.65 12.26
C ASP A 39 1.42 -2.12 12.11
N ARG A 40 1.01 -2.53 10.91
CA ARG A 40 0.66 -3.93 10.61
C ARG A 40 1.83 -4.89 10.80
N ILE A 41 3.01 -4.58 10.27
CA ILE A 41 4.19 -5.45 10.40
C ILE A 41 4.65 -5.64 11.86
N LEU A 42 4.51 -4.62 12.71
CA LEU A 42 4.98 -4.69 14.10
C LEU A 42 3.98 -5.38 15.04
N PHE A 43 2.68 -5.30 14.75
CA PHE A 43 1.61 -5.83 15.61
C PHE A 43 0.95 -7.14 15.11
N GLU A 44 1.14 -7.54 13.84
CA GLU A 44 0.59 -8.79 13.29
C GLU A 44 1.31 -10.07 13.77
N GLU A 45 2.53 -10.00 14.33
CA GLU A 45 3.17 -11.20 14.92
C GLU A 45 2.60 -11.56 16.31
N SER A 46 1.78 -10.69 16.90
CA SER A 46 1.27 -10.85 18.28
C SER A 46 -0.17 -11.35 18.39
N ASP A 47 -0.98 -11.28 17.33
CA ASP A 47 -2.38 -11.69 17.40
C ASP A 47 -2.74 -12.64 16.26
N VAL A 48 -2.45 -13.92 16.48
CA VAL A 48 -3.15 -15.00 15.79
C VAL A 48 -4.60 -15.02 16.32
N GLN A 49 -5.44 -14.12 15.83
CA GLN A 49 -6.89 -14.27 15.95
C GLN A 49 -7.50 -14.44 14.55
N PRO A 50 -8.02 -15.65 14.24
CA PRO A 50 -8.69 -15.88 12.99
C PRO A 50 -10.12 -15.34 13.10
N GLU A 51 -10.34 -14.08 12.70
CA GLU A 51 -11.71 -13.58 12.48
C GLU A 51 -11.96 -13.32 10.99
N ASN A 52 -12.48 -14.39 10.39
CA ASN A 52 -13.50 -14.43 9.34
C ASN A 52 -13.93 -13.08 8.75
N ASN A 53 -13.70 -12.86 7.46
CA ASN A 53 -14.73 -12.37 6.53
C ASN A 53 -14.41 -12.72 5.07
N GLU A 54 -15.30 -13.55 4.52
CA GLU A 54 -15.89 -13.47 3.17
C GLU A 54 -15.01 -13.76 1.95
N GLY A 55 -14.92 -15.05 1.63
CA GLY A 55 -14.73 -15.57 0.28
C GLY A 55 -15.46 -16.90 0.16
N GLU A 56 -16.65 -16.88 -0.44
CA GLU A 56 -17.44 -18.07 -0.79
C GLU A 56 -16.59 -19.08 -1.56
N GLU A 57 -16.44 -20.30 -1.04
CA GLU A 57 -16.44 -21.52 -1.87
C GLU A 57 -17.15 -22.64 -1.12
N THR A 58 -18.44 -22.82 -1.45
CA THR A 58 -19.24 -23.97 -1.04
C THR A 58 -18.77 -25.23 -1.77
N ILE A 59 -18.18 -26.18 -1.04
CA ILE A 59 -18.18 -27.59 -1.47
C ILE A 59 -18.76 -28.43 -0.31
N PRO A 60 -19.96 -29.05 -0.48
CA PRO A 60 -20.54 -29.87 0.56
C PRO A 60 -19.88 -31.26 0.53
N ASN A 61 -19.01 -31.57 1.48
CA ASN A 61 -18.56 -32.93 1.69
C ASN A 61 -19.53 -33.64 2.65
N SER A 62 -20.18 -34.66 2.11
CA SER A 62 -21.07 -35.59 2.75
C SER A 62 -20.49 -36.23 4.01
N GLU A 63 -21.37 -36.35 4.99
CA GLU A 63 -21.28 -37.13 6.21
C GLU A 63 -20.56 -38.48 6.03
N THR A 64 -19.45 -38.66 6.76
CA THR A 64 -19.09 -39.96 7.33
C THR A 64 -18.93 -39.78 8.83
N ASP A 65 -20.08 -39.80 9.49
CA ASP A 65 -20.22 -39.68 10.92
C ASP A 65 -19.94 -41.04 11.59
N LYS A 66 -19.03 -41.02 12.57
CA LYS A 66 -19.02 -41.85 13.80
C LYS A 66 -18.79 -43.38 13.65
N LYS A 67 -18.14 -44.08 14.58
CA LYS A 67 -17.49 -43.78 15.87
C LYS A 67 -17.03 -45.14 16.39
N GLY A 68 -15.82 -45.20 16.96
CA GLY A 68 -15.35 -46.37 17.67
C GLY A 68 -16.08 -46.59 19.01
N ASP A 69 -15.95 -47.82 19.47
CA ASP A 69 -16.00 -48.27 20.86
C ASP A 69 -17.34 -48.45 21.59
N ALA A 70 -17.55 -49.73 21.89
CA ALA A 70 -17.74 -50.26 23.24
C ALA A 70 -18.96 -49.78 24.04
N SER A 71 -20.01 -50.59 23.99
CA SER A 71 -20.67 -51.18 25.17
C SER A 71 -21.51 -52.37 24.73
#